data_AF-A0A0K2H2T8-F1
#
_entry.id   AF-A0A0K2H2T8-F1
#
_cell.length_a   1.000
_cell.length_b   1.000
_cell.length_c   1.000
_cell.angle_alpha   90.00
_cell.angle_beta   90.00
_cell.angle_gamma   90.00
#
_symmetry.space_group_name_H-M   'P 1'
#
loop_
_entity.id
_entity.type
_entity.pdbx_description
1 polymer ?
#
loop_
_entity_poly.entity_id
_entity_poly.type
_entity_poly.pdbx_seq_one_letter_code
_entity_poly.pdbx_strand_id
1 'polypeptide(L)'
;MELSPSLTGDRLSGAWLVDPLADDAADVLSRLLRDCCVAVLRGPEDSGDTDNETDSQRMLHSAIADANAQVVDLAASVAGIREHIAELKAAVKEEKAKPGKDRLTEPRFPRVADVEVIDFPHVGVEVAGPVLGLARGVEKLIAEWQAVESQRIRRKYLHEPWGKDVRQLPLVGG
;
A
#
# COMPACT_ATOMS: atom_id res chain seq x y z
N MET A 1 16.71 11.13 -11.66
CA MET A 1 16.81 12.14 -10.57
C MET A 1 15.98 11.64 -9.40
N GLU A 2 16.55 11.54 -8.20
CA GLU A 2 15.81 11.13 -7.00
C GLU A 2 15.11 12.34 -6.36
N LEU A 3 13.79 12.29 -6.24
CA LEU A 3 12.97 13.39 -5.73
C LEU A 3 12.73 13.13 -4.22
N SER A 4 13.64 13.63 -3.39
CA SER A 4 13.79 13.25 -1.97
C SER A 4 12.74 13.88 -1.02
N PRO A 5 12.61 13.36 0.22
CA PRO A 5 13.38 13.97 1.32
C PRO A 5 14.18 12.93 2.13
N SER A 6 15.44 13.21 2.42
CA SER A 6 16.25 12.45 3.38
C SER A 6 16.37 13.23 4.69
N LEU A 7 16.83 12.58 5.78
CA LEU A 7 18.05 13.09 6.45
C LEU A 7 18.66 12.16 7.51
N THR A 8 17.94 11.22 8.16
CA THR A 8 18.52 10.48 9.32
C THR A 8 17.96 9.07 9.62
N GLY A 9 17.76 8.20 8.62
CA GLY A 9 18.06 6.78 8.87
C GLY A 9 17.11 5.66 8.41
N ASP A 10 15.81 5.84 8.15
CA ASP A 10 14.98 4.70 7.69
C ASP A 10 14.00 5.17 6.61
N ARG A 11 14.32 4.91 5.32
CA ARG A 11 13.45 5.25 4.18
C ARG A 11 12.34 4.21 4.06
N LEU A 12 11.08 4.58 4.36
CA LEU A 12 9.90 3.75 4.07
C LEU A 12 9.18 4.15 2.77
N SER A 13 9.50 5.30 2.14
CA SER A 13 8.86 5.74 0.89
C SER A 13 9.73 6.75 0.10
N GLY A 14 9.59 6.76 -1.23
CA GLY A 14 10.30 7.64 -2.18
C GLY A 14 9.69 7.53 -3.58
N ALA A 15 10.09 8.42 -4.49
CA ALA A 15 9.69 8.37 -5.90
C ALA A 15 10.92 8.47 -6.81
N TRP A 16 10.92 7.67 -7.87
CA TRP A 16 11.97 7.63 -8.88
C TRP A 16 11.39 8.03 -10.24
N LEU A 17 12.15 8.83 -10.99
CA LEU A 17 11.88 9.10 -12.40
C LEU A 17 12.93 8.37 -13.24
N VAL A 18 12.44 7.55 -14.16
CA VAL A 18 13.23 6.87 -15.19
C VAL A 18 12.91 7.54 -16.52
N ASP A 19 13.95 7.96 -17.25
CA ASP A 19 13.80 8.45 -18.60
C ASP A 19 13.60 7.24 -19.54
N PRO A 20 12.44 7.08 -20.19
CA PRO A 20 12.19 5.94 -21.06
C PRO A 20 13.08 5.91 -22.32
N LEU A 21 13.75 7.01 -22.65
CA LEU A 21 14.65 7.10 -23.79
C LEU A 21 16.11 6.74 -23.44
N ALA A 22 16.41 6.47 -22.16
CA ALA A 22 17.73 6.03 -21.75
C ALA A 22 17.98 4.57 -22.14
N ASP A 23 19.18 4.26 -22.65
CA ASP A 23 19.55 2.92 -23.12
C ASP A 23 19.46 1.84 -22.03
N ASP A 24 19.56 2.21 -20.75
CA ASP A 24 19.51 1.32 -19.59
C ASP A 24 18.19 1.36 -18.82
N ALA A 25 17.17 2.07 -19.32
CA ALA A 25 15.91 2.32 -18.61
C ALA A 25 15.20 1.03 -18.17
N ALA A 26 15.12 0.04 -19.05
CA ALA A 26 14.48 -1.26 -18.76
C ALA A 26 15.23 -2.03 -17.67
N ASP A 27 16.57 -2.09 -17.77
CA ASP A 27 17.44 -2.74 -16.78
C ASP A 27 17.32 -2.10 -15.40
N VAL A 28 17.31 -0.76 -15.36
CA VAL A 28 17.14 0.01 -14.14
C VAL A 28 15.77 -0.27 -13.52
N LEU A 29 14.71 -0.26 -14.32
CA LEU A 29 13.36 -0.51 -13.85
C LEU A 29 13.20 -1.94 -13.28
N SER A 30 13.66 -2.97 -14.00
CA SER A 30 13.60 -4.36 -13.52
C SER A 30 14.40 -4.59 -12.23
N ARG A 31 15.52 -3.87 -12.04
CA ARG A 31 16.27 -3.92 -10.77
C ARG A 31 15.54 -3.22 -9.64
N LEU A 32 14.87 -2.10 -9.91
CA LEU A 32 14.07 -1.37 -8.91
C LEU A 32 12.84 -2.15 -8.44
N LEU A 33 12.21 -2.92 -9.34
CA LEU A 33 10.98 -3.66 -9.04
C LEU A 33 11.22 -5.03 -8.40
N ARG A 34 12.47 -5.51 -8.35
CA ARG A 34 12.80 -6.82 -7.78
C ARG A 34 12.39 -6.91 -6.32
N ASP A 35 11.77 -8.03 -5.95
CA ASP A 35 11.28 -8.33 -4.59
C ASP A 35 10.27 -7.30 -4.04
N CYS A 36 9.67 -6.48 -4.92
CA CYS A 36 8.74 -5.43 -4.56
C CYS A 36 7.31 -5.75 -5.04
N CYS A 37 6.33 -5.21 -4.33
CA CYS A 37 4.96 -5.08 -4.83
C CYS A 37 4.80 -3.71 -5.50
N VAL A 38 4.04 -3.64 -6.59
CA VAL A 38 3.94 -2.47 -7.46
C VAL A 38 2.52 -1.95 -7.49
N ALA A 39 2.33 -0.68 -7.15
CA ALA A 39 1.09 0.03 -7.43
C ALA A 39 1.31 0.93 -8.66
N VAL A 40 0.42 0.82 -9.65
CA VAL A 40 0.54 1.58 -10.90
C VAL A 40 -0.51 2.69 -10.90
N LEU A 41 -0.05 3.93 -11.06
CA LEU A 41 -0.95 5.06 -11.32
C LEU A 41 -1.19 5.15 -12.83
N ARG A 42 -2.39 4.77 -13.26
CA ARG A 42 -2.80 4.88 -14.67
C ARG A 42 -3.22 6.32 -14.97
N GLY A 43 -2.70 6.87 -16.06
CA GLY A 43 -3.08 8.20 -16.54
C GLY A 43 -4.51 8.21 -17.11
N PRO A 44 -5.11 9.39 -17.33
CA PRO A 44 -6.46 9.51 -17.89
C PRO A 44 -6.60 8.97 -19.33
N GLU A 45 -5.49 8.78 -20.05
CA GLU A 45 -5.44 8.20 -21.40
C GLU A 45 -5.38 6.66 -21.40
N ASP A 46 -5.26 6.03 -20.23
CA ASP A 46 -5.19 4.58 -20.09
C ASP A 46 -6.62 3.99 -20.12
N SER A 47 -7.24 3.97 -21.29
CA SER A 47 -8.61 3.48 -21.50
C SER A 47 -8.76 1.96 -21.42
N GLY A 48 -7.71 1.22 -21.06
CA GLY A 48 -7.72 -0.25 -20.98
C GLY A 48 -7.72 -0.95 -22.34
N ASP A 49 -7.59 -0.20 -23.44
CA ASP A 49 -7.39 -0.75 -24.77
C ASP A 49 -5.91 -1.16 -24.92
N THR A 50 -5.65 -2.46 -24.84
CA THR A 50 -4.31 -3.05 -25.05
C THR A 50 -3.77 -2.82 -26.47
N ASP A 51 -4.61 -2.40 -27.41
CA ASP A 51 -4.21 -2.17 -28.81
C ASP A 51 -3.46 -0.83 -29.02
N ASN A 52 -3.47 0.08 -28.04
CA ASN A 52 -2.81 1.39 -28.11
C ASN A 52 -1.80 1.61 -26.97
N GLU A 53 -1.11 0.56 -26.52
CA GLU A 53 -0.12 0.65 -25.46
C GLU A 53 1.11 1.47 -25.90
N THR A 54 1.41 2.54 -25.15
CA THR A 54 2.60 3.37 -25.36
C THR A 54 3.89 2.59 -25.11
N ASP A 55 5.00 3.01 -25.71
CA ASP A 55 6.31 2.36 -25.49
C ASP A 55 6.69 2.32 -23.99
N SER A 56 6.36 3.37 -23.23
CA SER A 56 6.59 3.45 -21.79
C SER A 56 5.75 2.45 -20.98
N GLN A 57 4.48 2.21 -21.37
CA GLN A 57 3.63 1.22 -20.73
C GLN A 57 4.14 -0.21 -21.00
N ARG A 58 4.51 -0.52 -22.25
CA ARG A 58 5.12 -1.80 -22.61
C ARG A 58 6.41 -2.06 -21.83
N MET A 59 7.26 -1.05 -21.68
CA MET A 59 8.48 -1.15 -20.88
C MET A 59 8.19 -1.45 -19.41
N LEU A 60 7.20 -0.77 -18.81
CA LEU A 60 6.79 -1.03 -17.43
C LEU A 60 6.23 -2.43 -17.24
N HIS A 61 5.35 -2.90 -18.14
CA HIS A 61 4.81 -4.25 -18.10
C HIS A 61 5.90 -5.32 -18.23
N SER A 62 6.85 -5.15 -19.15
CA SER A 62 7.99 -6.06 -19.29
C SER A 62 8.83 -6.09 -18.01
N ALA A 63 9.14 -4.92 -17.43
CA ALA A 63 9.94 -4.85 -16.22
C ALA A 63 9.26 -5.48 -14.99
N ILE A 64 7.94 -5.34 -14.87
CA ILE A 64 7.14 -6.01 -13.83
C ILE A 64 7.25 -7.53 -14.00
N ALA A 65 7.09 -8.03 -15.23
CA ALA A 65 7.18 -9.46 -15.53
C ALA A 65 8.60 -10.00 -15.27
N ASP A 66 9.64 -9.31 -15.73
CA ASP A 66 11.04 -9.70 -15.56
C ASP A 66 11.47 -9.70 -14.08
N ALA A 67 10.94 -8.76 -13.30
CA ALA A 67 11.17 -8.68 -11.86
C ALA A 67 10.33 -9.69 -11.06
N ASN A 68 9.38 -10.38 -11.69
CA ASN A 68 8.36 -11.20 -11.03
C ASN A 68 7.65 -10.41 -9.91
N ALA A 69 7.38 -9.14 -10.17
CA ALA A 69 6.79 -8.22 -9.21
C ALA A 69 5.26 -8.34 -9.21
N GLN A 70 4.65 -8.33 -8.01
CA GLN A 70 3.19 -8.39 -7.90
C GLN A 70 2.59 -6.99 -8.10
N VAL A 71 1.69 -6.83 -9.06
CA VAL A 71 0.86 -5.63 -9.16
C VAL A 71 -0.25 -5.66 -8.13
N VAL A 72 -0.44 -4.57 -7.41
CA VAL A 72 -1.37 -4.47 -6.28
C VAL A 72 -2.55 -3.57 -6.63
N ASP A 73 -3.75 -4.07 -6.37
CA ASP A 73 -4.95 -3.24 -6.28
C ASP A 73 -5.06 -2.64 -4.88
N LEU A 74 -4.69 -1.36 -4.76
CA LEU A 74 -4.73 -0.63 -3.50
C LEU A 74 -6.16 -0.43 -2.98
N ALA A 75 -7.15 -0.27 -3.86
CA ALA A 75 -8.53 -0.07 -3.46
C ALA A 75 -9.11 -1.37 -2.89
N ALA A 76 -8.86 -2.51 -3.55
CA ALA A 76 -9.25 -3.82 -3.04
C ALA A 76 -8.51 -4.16 -1.73
N SER A 77 -7.23 -3.80 -1.62
CA SER A 77 -6.45 -3.97 -0.37
C SER A 77 -7.05 -3.16 0.79
N VAL A 78 -7.41 -1.90 0.56
CA VAL A 78 -8.10 -1.05 1.55
C VAL A 78 -9.46 -1.65 1.93
N ALA A 79 -10.22 -2.16 0.98
CA ALA A 79 -11.50 -2.81 1.23
C ALA A 79 -11.33 -4.05 2.13
N GLY A 80 -10.33 -4.90 1.84
CA GLY A 80 -10.01 -6.08 2.64
C GLY A 80 -9.60 -5.73 4.08
N ILE A 81 -8.84 -4.65 4.28
CA ILE A 81 -8.50 -4.17 5.62
C ILE A 81 -9.76 -3.71 6.38
N ARG A 82 -10.66 -2.98 5.70
CA ARG A 82 -11.92 -2.50 6.31
C ARG A 82 -12.83 -3.65 6.71
N GLU A 83 -12.93 -4.67 5.86
CA GLU A 83 -13.65 -5.91 6.15
C GLU A 83 -13.04 -6.61 7.37
N HIS A 84 -11.72 -6.77 7.41
CA HIS A 84 -11.04 -7.38 8.53
C HIS A 84 -11.25 -6.61 9.85
N ILE A 85 -11.27 -5.27 9.83
CA ILE A 85 -11.63 -4.47 11.01
C ILE A 85 -13.07 -4.78 11.47
N ALA A 86 -14.00 -5.03 10.55
CA ALA A 86 -15.36 -5.40 10.90
C ALA A 86 -15.41 -6.78 11.60
N GLU A 87 -14.63 -7.75 11.13
CA GLU A 87 -14.48 -9.05 11.80
C GLU A 87 -13.93 -8.91 13.23
N LEU A 88 -12.88 -8.08 13.41
CA LEU A 88 -12.31 -7.82 14.73
C LEU A 88 -13.33 -7.17 15.68
N LYS A 89 -14.14 -6.24 15.17
CA LYS A 89 -15.23 -5.62 15.95
C LYS A 89 -16.32 -6.63 16.32
N ALA A 90 -16.64 -7.57 15.43
CA ALA A 90 -17.58 -8.64 15.73
C ALA A 90 -17.04 -9.55 16.86
N ALA A 91 -15.78 -9.98 16.78
CA ALA A 91 -15.14 -10.79 17.83
C ALA A 91 -15.08 -10.07 19.19
N VAL A 92 -14.83 -8.76 19.20
CA VAL A 92 -14.91 -7.94 20.42
C VAL A 92 -16.32 -7.97 21.02
N LYS A 93 -17.35 -7.82 20.19
CA LYS A 93 -18.75 -7.84 20.63
C LYS A 93 -19.14 -9.19 21.21
N GLU A 94 -18.71 -10.29 20.58
CA GLU A 94 -18.91 -11.65 21.08
C GLU A 94 -18.21 -11.88 22.41
N GLU A 95 -16.96 -11.45 22.57
CA GLU A 95 -16.24 -11.58 23.85
C GLU A 95 -16.92 -10.77 24.96
N LYS A 96 -17.41 -9.56 24.65
CA LYS A 96 -18.12 -8.70 25.61
C LYS A 96 -19.47 -9.26 26.04
N ALA A 97 -20.11 -10.08 25.20
CA ALA A 97 -21.37 -10.75 25.52
C ALA A 97 -21.20 -11.95 26.48
N LYS A 98 -19.96 -12.40 26.75
CA LYS A 98 -19.70 -13.51 27.68
C LYS A 98 -19.94 -13.09 29.14
N PRO A 99 -20.37 -14.01 30.02
CA PRO A 99 -20.59 -13.71 31.44
C PRO A 99 -19.34 -13.11 32.10
N GLY A 100 -19.51 -11.99 32.82
CA GLY A 100 -18.42 -11.31 33.54
C GLY A 100 -17.51 -10.44 32.67
N LYS A 101 -17.85 -10.20 31.39
CA LYS A 101 -17.09 -9.35 30.45
C LYS A 101 -17.81 -8.04 30.09
N ASP A 102 -18.85 -7.68 30.82
CA ASP A 102 -19.64 -6.45 30.64
C ASP A 102 -18.79 -5.17 30.68
N ARG A 103 -17.73 -5.17 31.50
CA ARG A 103 -16.78 -4.05 31.64
C ARG A 103 -15.59 -4.09 30.67
N LEU A 104 -15.58 -5.02 29.71
CA LEU A 104 -14.50 -5.10 28.72
C LEU A 104 -14.42 -3.80 27.90
N THR A 105 -13.26 -3.15 27.93
CA THR A 105 -13.00 -1.95 27.13
C THR A 105 -12.80 -2.32 25.68
N GLU A 106 -13.64 -1.76 24.79
CA GLU A 106 -13.56 -2.03 23.36
C GLU A 106 -12.30 -1.37 22.75
N PRO A 107 -11.55 -2.07 21.87
CA PRO A 107 -10.52 -1.46 21.06
C PRO A 107 -11.08 -0.34 20.19
N ARG A 108 -10.31 0.74 20.09
CA ARG A 108 -10.52 1.78 19.09
C ARG A 108 -9.66 1.46 17.87
N PHE A 109 -10.23 0.75 16.91
CA PHE A 109 -9.60 0.56 15.61
C PHE A 109 -9.60 1.87 14.80
N PRO A 110 -8.53 2.17 14.04
CA PRO A 110 -8.48 3.34 13.18
C PRO A 110 -9.53 3.26 12.07
N ARG A 111 -9.88 4.41 11.49
CA ARG A 111 -10.58 4.45 10.21
C ARG A 111 -9.51 4.38 9.12
N VAL A 112 -9.64 3.42 8.22
CA VAL A 112 -8.71 3.26 7.09
C VAL A 112 -9.21 4.08 5.91
N ALA A 113 -8.42 5.05 5.47
CA ALA A 113 -8.76 5.93 4.35
C ALA A 113 -8.49 5.24 3.00
N ASP A 114 -9.13 5.73 1.94
CA ASP A 114 -8.71 5.33 0.59
C ASP A 114 -7.32 5.92 0.32
N VAL A 115 -6.53 5.22 -0.51
CA VAL A 115 -5.23 5.72 -0.92
C VAL A 115 -5.43 6.75 -2.03
N GLU A 116 -5.33 8.01 -1.66
CA GLU A 116 -5.42 9.13 -2.59
C GLU A 116 -4.04 9.73 -2.85
N VAL A 117 -3.87 10.31 -4.04
CA VAL A 117 -2.72 11.15 -4.35
C VAL A 117 -2.81 12.40 -3.48
N ILE A 118 -1.92 12.51 -2.49
CA ILE A 118 -1.87 13.67 -1.62
C ILE A 118 -1.21 14.82 -2.41
N ASP A 119 -1.92 15.95 -2.52
CA ASP A 119 -1.38 17.17 -3.11
C ASP A 119 -0.36 17.82 -2.17
N PHE A 120 0.82 18.14 -2.69
CA PHE A 120 1.89 18.76 -1.93
C PHE A 120 2.46 19.96 -2.70
N PRO A 121 2.81 21.06 -2.01
CA PRO A 121 3.56 22.15 -2.62
C PRO A 121 4.88 21.58 -3.15
N HIS A 122 4.98 21.52 -4.47
CA HIS A 122 5.99 20.75 -5.17
C HIS A 122 7.41 21.30 -4.99
N VAL A 123 8.38 20.39 -4.79
CA VAL A 123 9.82 20.62 -4.94
C VAL A 123 10.37 19.51 -5.84
N GLY A 124 10.78 19.81 -7.08
CA GLY A 124 11.35 18.82 -8.01
C GLY A 124 10.90 18.95 -9.48
N VAL A 125 10.56 17.81 -10.11
CA VAL A 125 9.93 17.73 -11.44
C VAL A 125 8.42 17.50 -11.30
N GLU A 126 7.59 18.38 -11.86
CA GLU A 126 6.12 18.39 -11.66
C GLU A 126 5.44 17.07 -12.01
N VAL A 127 5.92 16.38 -13.05
CA VAL A 127 5.36 15.10 -13.51
C VAL A 127 5.43 13.99 -12.45
N ALA A 128 6.33 14.09 -11.47
CA ALA A 128 6.45 13.10 -10.40
C ALA A 128 5.49 13.33 -9.23
N GLY A 129 4.83 14.49 -9.17
CA GLY A 129 3.94 14.86 -8.07
C GLY A 129 2.90 13.79 -7.76
N PRO A 130 2.15 13.27 -8.75
CA PRO A 130 1.15 12.25 -8.51
C PRO A 130 1.69 10.94 -7.95
N VAL A 131 2.84 10.47 -8.46
CA VAL A 131 3.47 9.22 -8.00
C VAL A 131 4.01 9.36 -6.58
N LEU A 132 4.60 10.52 -6.25
CA LEU A 132 5.02 10.82 -4.88
C LEU A 132 3.82 10.92 -3.92
N GLY A 133 2.73 11.56 -4.36
CA GLY A 133 1.48 11.63 -3.59
C GLY A 133 0.90 10.24 -3.32
N LEU A 134 0.92 9.34 -4.30
CA LEU A 134 0.51 7.95 -4.14
C LEU A 134 1.41 7.21 -3.12
N ALA A 135 2.73 7.35 -3.23
CA ALA A 135 3.68 6.74 -2.29
C ALA A 135 3.42 7.17 -0.83
N ARG A 136 3.08 8.45 -0.61
CA ARG A 136 2.69 8.97 0.71
C ARG A 136 1.35 8.41 1.19
N GLY A 137 0.39 8.25 0.28
CA GLY A 137 -0.87 7.56 0.58
C GLY A 137 -0.65 6.11 1.05
N VAL A 138 0.26 5.37 0.39
CA VAL A 138 0.62 4.00 0.78
C VAL A 138 1.33 3.96 2.14
N GLU A 139 2.24 4.90 2.41
CA GLU A 139 2.90 5.03 3.72
C GLU A 139 1.87 5.23 4.85
N LYS A 140 0.86 6.07 4.62
CA LYS A 140 -0.26 6.27 5.56
C LYS A 140 -1.06 4.97 5.77
N LEU A 141 -1.35 4.23 4.70
CA LEU A 141 -2.05 2.95 4.78
C LEU A 141 -1.27 1.93 5.64
N ILE A 142 0.05 1.86 5.47
CA ILE A 142 0.93 1.01 6.29
C ILE A 142 0.82 1.39 7.76
N ALA A 143 0.88 2.69 8.08
CA ALA A 143 0.74 3.16 9.46
C ALA A 143 -0.65 2.84 10.06
N GLU A 144 -1.71 2.98 9.27
CA GLU A 144 -3.07 2.61 9.68
C GLU A 144 -3.19 1.11 9.95
N TRP A 145 -2.61 0.26 9.10
CA TRP A 145 -2.56 -1.18 9.33
C TRP A 145 -1.78 -1.58 10.59
N GLN A 146 -0.61 -0.98 10.80
CA GLN A 146 0.17 -1.20 12.03
C GLN A 146 -0.62 -0.83 13.29
N ALA A 147 -1.43 0.23 13.23
CA ALA A 147 -2.32 0.61 14.33
C ALA A 147 -3.44 -0.43 14.56
N VAL A 148 -4.00 -1.03 13.51
CA VAL A 148 -4.96 -2.15 13.62
C VAL A 148 -4.30 -3.34 14.31
N GLU A 149 -3.15 -3.81 13.82
CA GLU A 149 -2.44 -4.97 14.36
C GLU A 149 -1.99 -4.74 15.82
N SER A 150 -1.55 -3.52 16.15
CA SER A 150 -1.21 -3.14 17.52
C SER A 150 -2.39 -3.29 18.48
N GLN A 151 -3.62 -2.94 18.05
CA GLN A 151 -4.82 -3.18 18.87
C GLN A 151 -5.14 -4.68 18.96
N ARG A 152 -5.01 -5.43 17.88
CA ARG A 152 -5.30 -6.88 17.86
C ARG A 152 -4.37 -7.66 18.78
N ILE A 153 -3.05 -7.47 18.65
CA ILE A 153 -2.03 -8.25 19.37
C ILE A 153 -2.06 -8.02 20.89
N ARG A 154 -2.40 -6.80 21.34
CA ARG A 154 -2.51 -6.49 22.78
C ARG A 154 -3.66 -7.24 23.47
N ARG A 155 -4.57 -7.86 22.72
CA ARG A 155 -5.80 -8.50 23.24
C ARG A 155 -5.77 -9.99 22.97
N LYS A 156 -5.54 -10.77 24.02
CA LYS A 156 -5.46 -12.24 23.96
C LYS A 156 -6.68 -12.90 23.29
N TYR A 157 -7.88 -12.33 23.47
CA TYR A 157 -9.11 -12.86 22.89
C TYR A 157 -9.25 -12.58 21.37
N LEU A 158 -8.35 -11.78 20.78
CA LEU A 158 -8.23 -11.55 19.34
C LEU A 158 -7.02 -12.29 18.74
N HIS A 159 -6.38 -13.18 19.50
CA HIS A 159 -5.30 -14.01 18.97
C HIS A 159 -5.81 -15.16 18.12
N GLU A 160 -6.97 -15.74 18.45
CA GLU A 160 -7.59 -16.74 17.59
C GLU A 160 -8.73 -16.10 16.79
N PRO A 161 -8.84 -16.35 15.47
CA PRO A 161 -8.02 -17.25 14.64
C PRO A 161 -6.74 -16.60 14.04
N TRP A 162 -6.43 -15.34 14.36
CA TRP A 162 -5.46 -14.54 13.58
C TRP A 162 -3.99 -14.65 14.01
N GLY A 163 -3.66 -15.51 14.96
CA GLY A 163 -2.34 -15.64 15.58
C GLY A 163 -1.98 -14.50 16.56
N LYS A 164 -0.82 -14.59 17.20
CA LYS A 164 -0.30 -13.58 18.13
C LYS A 164 0.73 -12.63 17.50
N ASP A 165 1.22 -12.98 16.32
CA ASP A 165 2.32 -12.29 15.64
C ASP A 165 1.79 -11.18 14.73
N VAL A 166 2.64 -10.19 14.43
CA VAL A 166 2.32 -9.09 13.50
C VAL A 166 2.15 -9.65 12.10
N ARG A 167 1.01 -9.34 11.47
CA ARG A 167 0.75 -9.71 10.07
C ARG A 167 1.18 -8.60 9.12
N GLN A 168 1.62 -9.02 7.94
CA GLN A 168 1.91 -8.13 6.83
C GLN A 168 0.62 -7.43 6.37
N LEU A 169 0.78 -6.29 5.70
CA LEU A 169 -0.33 -5.59 5.05
C LEU A 169 -1.00 -6.55 4.05
N PRO A 170 -2.33 -6.77 4.11
CA PRO A 170 -3.00 -7.66 3.16
C PRO A 170 -3.09 -6.96 1.80
N LEU A 171 -2.18 -7.34 0.90
CA LEU A 171 -2.14 -6.84 -0.48
C LEU A 171 -2.96 -7.74 -1.39
N VAL A 172 -3.86 -7.15 -2.16
CA VAL A 172 -4.68 -7.83 -3.18
C VAL A 172 -4.03 -7.63 -4.55
N GLY A 173 -3.88 -8.70 -5.32
CA GLY A 173 -3.38 -8.64 -6.70
C GLY A 173 -4.36 -7.90 -7.61
N GLY A 174 -3.82 -7.03 -8.47
CA GLY A 174 -4.56 -6.32 -9.52
C GLY A 174 -4.49 -7.00 -10.88
#